data_AF-A0A147F0W2-F1
#
_entry.id   AF-A0A147F0W2-F1
#
_cell.length_a   1.000
_cell.length_b   1.000
_cell.length_c   1.000
_cell.angle_alpha   90.00
_cell.angle_beta   90.00
_cell.angle_gamma   90.00
#
_symmetry.space_group_name_H-M   'P 1'
#
loop_
_entity.id
_entity.type
_entity.pdbx_description
1 polymer ?
#
loop_
_entity_poly.entity_id
_entity_poly.type
_entity_poly.pdbx_seq_one_letter_code
_entity_poly.pdbx_strand_id
1 'polypeptide(L)'
;MPRYANGQAPLSALVKLGDQHYLPAGTAARWKELQRLAWEKYGVWLVISPGWNAYRPLSIQYEYRAELGVWAAVPGYSSHGLTYGGRDCAAIDVYNWASLGWARFVALCRIVGFTVDFVSPQELWHIGDFDPWNVPAFADITINPETTKLPEPEEAEDMPINFRSTTGGVSYTMVPGICITRHFNEIAAANTNYFNTGKPWPGENASQADREKAGERQLTDAGILMLLKQYGFTWASRDIARLPKDGETLDADHILRARGVDISR
;
A
#
# COMPACT_ATOMS: atom_id res chain seq x y z
N MET A 1 31.88 -11.37 2.72
CA MET A 1 31.43 -10.99 4.08
C MET A 1 30.53 -9.77 3.95
N PRO A 2 29.52 -9.61 4.82
CA PRO A 2 28.68 -8.41 4.83
C PRO A 2 29.51 -7.16 5.15
N ARG A 3 29.17 -6.03 4.55
CA ARG A 3 29.85 -4.76 4.78
C ARG A 3 29.61 -4.21 6.19
N TYR A 4 28.42 -4.42 6.73
CA TYR A 4 28.04 -4.02 8.09
C TYR A 4 27.41 -5.21 8.81
N ALA A 5 27.54 -5.24 10.14
CA ALA A 5 26.75 -6.16 10.95
C ALA A 5 25.25 -5.85 10.80
N ASN A 6 24.43 -6.88 10.96
CA ASN A 6 22.99 -6.79 10.74
C ASN A 6 22.35 -5.68 11.62
N GLY A 7 21.70 -4.72 10.97
CA GLY A 7 21.04 -3.60 11.65
C GLY A 7 22.01 -2.54 12.18
N GLN A 8 23.29 -2.56 11.80
CA GLN A 8 24.33 -1.65 12.32
C GLN A 8 24.99 -0.77 11.26
N ALA A 9 24.44 -0.68 10.04
CA ALA A 9 24.90 0.29 9.07
C ALA A 9 24.60 1.73 9.53
N PRO A 10 25.55 2.67 9.48
CA PRO A 10 25.25 4.06 9.80
C PRO A 10 24.30 4.64 8.75
N LEU A 11 23.30 5.42 9.18
CA LEU A 11 22.33 6.04 8.26
C LEU A 11 23.00 6.92 7.20
N SER A 12 24.17 7.50 7.50
CA SER A 12 24.97 8.28 6.55
C SER A 12 25.52 7.48 5.37
N ALA A 13 25.56 6.14 5.48
CA ALA A 13 25.93 5.26 4.36
C ALA A 13 24.73 4.92 3.45
N LEU A 14 23.53 5.40 3.79
CA LEU A 14 22.29 5.05 3.11
C LEU A 14 21.66 6.28 2.44
N VAL A 15 20.93 6.03 1.37
CA VAL A 15 20.10 7.01 0.68
C VAL A 15 18.73 7.06 1.37
N LYS A 16 18.33 8.24 1.84
CA LYS A 16 16.99 8.47 2.36
C LYS A 16 16.00 8.69 1.21
N LEU A 17 14.99 7.84 1.11
CA LEU A 17 13.90 7.96 0.11
C LEU A 17 12.60 8.49 0.71
N GLY A 18 12.39 8.29 2.02
CA GLY A 18 11.22 8.73 2.78
C GLY A 18 11.57 8.82 4.27
N ASP A 19 10.57 9.01 5.15
CA ASP A 19 10.82 9.26 6.58
C ASP A 19 11.68 8.18 7.25
N GLN A 20 11.24 6.92 7.14
CA GLN A 20 11.90 5.73 7.70
C GLN A 20 12.41 4.78 6.61
N HIS A 21 12.51 5.27 5.37
CA HIS A 21 12.93 4.48 4.22
C HIS A 21 14.35 4.88 3.82
N TYR A 22 15.30 4.09 4.30
CA TYR A 22 16.72 4.22 3.97
C TYR A 22 17.16 2.98 3.19
N LEU A 23 17.94 3.16 2.13
CA LEU A 23 18.43 2.07 1.30
C LEU A 23 19.90 2.29 0.92
N PRO A 24 20.70 1.22 0.79
CA PRO A 24 21.97 1.27 0.07
C PRO A 24 21.80 1.86 -1.34
N ALA A 25 22.81 2.56 -1.85
CA ALA A 25 22.70 3.29 -3.12
C ALA A 25 22.30 2.40 -4.31
N GLY A 26 22.83 1.17 -4.36
CA GLY A 26 22.47 0.19 -5.39
C GLY A 26 21.01 -0.23 -5.30
N THR A 27 20.55 -0.58 -4.11
CA THR A 27 19.15 -0.94 -3.86
C THR A 27 18.20 0.23 -4.11
N ALA A 28 18.58 1.46 -3.75
CA ALA A 28 17.80 2.65 -4.06
C ALA A 28 17.65 2.88 -5.57
N ALA A 29 18.70 2.62 -6.36
CA ALA A 29 18.63 2.68 -7.82
C ALA A 29 17.69 1.61 -8.38
N ARG A 30 17.80 0.36 -7.92
CA ARG A 30 16.91 -0.75 -8.33
C ARG A 30 15.46 -0.49 -7.96
N TRP A 31 15.21 0.09 -6.79
CA TRP A 31 13.87 0.48 -6.36
C TRP A 31 13.24 1.53 -7.28
N LYS A 32 13.99 2.58 -7.62
CA LYS A 32 13.51 3.62 -8.55
C LYS A 32 13.22 3.06 -9.94
N GLU A 33 14.08 2.18 -10.43
CA GLU A 33 13.85 1.51 -11.71
C GLU A 33 12.63 0.60 -11.67
N LEU A 34 12.43 -0.14 -10.57
CA LEU A 34 11.23 -0.95 -10.36
C LEU A 34 9.96 -0.08 -10.40
N GLN A 35 9.97 1.07 -9.71
CA GLN A 35 8.86 2.03 -9.74
C GLN A 35 8.61 2.57 -11.16
N ARG A 36 9.66 2.96 -11.88
CA ARG A 36 9.56 3.43 -13.27
C ARG A 36 8.93 2.38 -14.18
N LEU A 37 9.43 1.15 -14.14
CA LEU A 37 8.92 0.06 -14.97
C LEU A 37 7.48 -0.32 -14.62
N ALA A 38 7.12 -0.33 -13.33
CA ALA A 38 5.75 -0.59 -12.90
C ALA A 38 4.79 0.50 -13.38
N TRP A 39 5.21 1.76 -13.32
CA TRP A 39 4.44 2.90 -13.79
C TRP A 39 4.29 2.91 -15.31
N GLU A 40 5.39 2.84 -16.07
CA GLU A 40 5.34 2.90 -17.53
C GLU A 40 4.60 1.70 -18.14
N LYS A 41 4.74 0.52 -17.55
CA LYS A 41 4.17 -0.71 -18.09
C LYS A 41 2.72 -0.94 -17.67
N TYR A 42 2.39 -0.59 -16.42
CA TYR A 42 1.12 -0.98 -15.81
C TYR A 42 0.37 0.19 -15.16
N GLY A 43 0.90 1.41 -15.18
CA GLY A 43 0.28 2.55 -14.49
C GLY A 43 0.25 2.42 -12.96
N VAL A 44 1.04 1.50 -12.39
CA VAL A 44 1.08 1.27 -10.93
C VAL A 44 2.31 1.91 -10.33
N TRP A 45 2.10 2.88 -9.44
CA TRP A 45 3.18 3.45 -8.63
C TRP A 45 3.40 2.61 -7.37
N LEU A 46 4.49 1.83 -7.33
CA LEU A 46 4.80 0.98 -6.19
C LEU A 46 5.28 1.80 -4.97
N VAL A 47 4.88 1.37 -3.77
CA VAL A 47 5.16 2.08 -2.52
C VAL A 47 5.82 1.13 -1.52
N ILE A 48 6.87 1.59 -0.84
CA ILE A 48 7.46 0.86 0.30
C ILE A 48 6.49 0.95 1.48
N SER A 49 6.19 -0.17 2.13
CA SER A 49 5.33 -0.22 3.31
C SER A 49 5.77 0.79 4.37
N PRO A 50 4.84 1.57 4.97
CA PRO A 50 5.18 2.52 6.03
C PRO A 50 5.93 1.85 7.18
N GLY A 51 6.84 2.58 7.83
CA GLY A 51 7.71 2.01 8.86
C GLY A 51 9.11 1.68 8.36
N TRP A 52 9.87 0.94 9.18
CA TRP A 52 11.21 0.48 8.87
C TRP A 52 11.20 -0.79 8.01
N ASN A 53 10.62 -0.68 6.81
CA ASN A 53 10.45 -1.77 5.84
C ASN A 53 11.38 -1.65 4.62
N ALA A 54 12.42 -0.83 4.75
CA ALA A 54 13.56 -0.79 3.84
C ALA A 54 14.80 -1.27 4.63
N TYR A 55 15.68 -0.36 5.04
CA TYR A 55 16.62 -0.61 6.14
C TYR A 55 15.90 -0.61 7.50
N ARG A 56 16.32 -1.49 8.41
CA ARG A 56 15.84 -1.53 9.80
C ARG A 56 17.03 -1.59 10.78
N PRO A 57 17.21 -0.57 11.64
CA PRO A 57 18.22 -0.58 12.69
C PRO A 57 18.01 -1.71 13.70
N LEU A 58 19.09 -2.18 14.32
CA LEU A 58 19.03 -3.27 15.29
C LEU A 58 18.09 -2.98 16.47
N SER A 59 18.09 -1.75 16.98
CA SER A 59 17.18 -1.32 18.07
C SER A 59 15.71 -1.45 17.67
N ILE A 60 15.37 -1.07 16.43
CA ILE A 60 14.01 -1.20 15.90
C ILE A 60 13.63 -2.67 15.71
N GLN A 61 14.58 -3.52 15.32
CA GLN A 61 14.31 -4.96 15.23
C GLN A 61 13.99 -5.58 16.60
N TYR A 62 14.58 -5.06 17.69
CA TYR A 62 14.17 -5.46 19.05
C TYR A 62 12.73 -5.05 19.36
N GLU A 63 12.33 -3.82 19.02
CA GLU A 63 10.95 -3.34 19.18
C GLU A 63 9.96 -4.22 18.40
N TYR A 64 10.22 -4.46 17.10
CA TYR A 64 9.39 -5.33 16.26
C TYR A 64 9.29 -6.76 16.81
N ARG A 65 10.39 -7.31 17.34
CA ARG A 65 10.38 -8.65 17.93
C ARG A 65 9.57 -8.70 19.22
N ALA A 66 9.60 -7.65 20.03
CA ALA A 66 8.79 -7.55 21.24
C ALA A 66 7.29 -7.46 20.90
N GLU A 67 6.92 -6.72 19.85
CA GLU A 67 5.53 -6.51 19.44
C GLU A 67 4.94 -7.68 18.66
N LEU A 68 5.66 -8.20 17.67
CA LEU A 68 5.15 -9.17 16.69
C LEU A 68 5.53 -10.62 17.03
N GLY A 69 6.40 -10.83 18.02
CA GLY A 69 6.84 -12.15 18.44
C GLY A 69 7.46 -12.95 17.30
N VAL A 70 6.91 -14.14 17.04
CA VAL A 70 7.44 -15.07 16.01
C VAL A 70 7.34 -14.53 14.58
N TRP A 71 6.50 -13.51 14.34
CA TRP A 71 6.31 -12.89 13.03
C TRP A 71 7.38 -11.87 12.66
N ALA A 72 8.27 -11.52 13.59
CA ALA A 72 9.45 -10.72 13.32
C ALA A 72 10.71 -11.57 13.46
N ALA A 73 11.67 -11.39 12.55
CA ALA A 73 12.96 -12.06 12.63
C ALA A 73 13.65 -11.83 13.99
N VAL A 74 14.52 -12.78 14.38
CA VAL A 74 15.38 -12.59 15.56
C VAL A 74 16.33 -11.40 15.28
N PRO A 75 16.51 -10.48 16.25
CA PRO A 75 17.48 -9.39 16.11
C PRO A 75 18.86 -9.90 15.69
N GLY A 76 19.44 -9.26 14.67
CA GLY A 76 20.69 -9.70 14.05
C GLY A 76 20.54 -10.62 12.83
N TYR A 77 19.33 -11.08 12.51
CA TYR A 77 19.06 -12.01 11.40
C TYR A 77 18.04 -11.50 10.37
N SER A 78 17.53 -10.27 10.51
CA SER A 78 16.57 -9.70 9.57
C SER A 78 17.24 -9.24 8.27
N SER A 79 16.69 -9.61 7.11
CA SER A 79 17.16 -9.09 5.81
C SER A 79 17.07 -7.56 5.68
N HIS A 80 16.15 -6.90 6.40
CA HIS A 80 16.13 -5.43 6.51
C HIS A 80 17.36 -4.85 7.21
N GLY A 81 18.10 -5.67 7.96
CA GLY A 81 19.36 -5.30 8.60
C GLY A 81 20.58 -5.26 7.67
N LEU A 82 20.40 -5.38 6.35
CA LEU A 82 21.46 -5.40 5.32
C LEU A 82 22.31 -6.68 5.29
N THR A 83 21.87 -7.75 5.94
CA THR A 83 22.57 -9.04 5.94
C THR A 83 21.56 -10.19 5.91
N TYR A 84 21.78 -11.17 5.05
CA TYR A 84 21.01 -12.41 4.99
C TYR A 84 21.91 -13.58 4.65
N GLY A 85 21.87 -14.66 5.43
CA GLY A 85 22.70 -15.86 5.19
C GLY A 85 24.21 -15.58 5.16
N GLY A 86 24.71 -14.62 5.93
CA GLY A 86 26.14 -14.29 5.99
C GLY A 86 26.68 -13.47 4.80
N ARG A 87 25.80 -12.93 3.96
CA ARG A 87 26.15 -12.00 2.86
C ARG A 87 25.35 -10.71 2.93
N ASP A 88 25.82 -9.67 2.25
CA ASP A 88 25.07 -8.44 2.07
C ASP A 88 23.71 -8.74 1.41
N CYS A 89 22.64 -8.19 1.97
CA CYS A 89 21.30 -8.28 1.40
C CYS A 89 20.46 -7.14 1.95
N ALA A 90 19.95 -6.25 1.10
CA ALA A 90 18.95 -5.26 1.51
C ALA A 90 17.54 -5.74 1.15
N ALA A 91 16.58 -5.58 2.06
CA ALA A 91 15.19 -5.94 1.80
C ALA A 91 14.26 -4.73 1.70
N ILE A 92 13.16 -4.90 0.99
CA ILE A 92 12.04 -3.95 0.90
C ILE A 92 10.74 -4.73 1.05
N ASP A 93 9.84 -4.26 1.92
CA ASP A 93 8.43 -4.70 1.86
C ASP A 93 7.63 -3.72 1.02
N VAL A 94 6.98 -4.23 -0.01
CA VAL A 94 6.21 -3.44 -0.98
C VAL A 94 4.73 -3.49 -0.60
N TYR A 95 4.12 -2.34 -0.33
CA TYR A 95 2.74 -2.25 0.19
C TYR A 95 1.70 -2.73 -0.82
N ASN A 96 1.74 -2.17 -2.02
CA ASN A 96 0.73 -2.35 -3.07
C ASN A 96 1.20 -3.30 -4.18
N TRP A 97 2.03 -4.30 -3.84
CA TRP A 97 2.50 -5.29 -4.83
C TRP A 97 1.33 -6.02 -5.51
N ALA A 98 0.24 -6.23 -4.77
CA ALA A 98 -0.93 -6.98 -5.23
C ALA A 98 -1.63 -6.30 -6.41
N SER A 99 -1.52 -4.97 -6.57
CA SER A 99 -2.09 -4.22 -7.71
C SER A 99 -1.50 -4.63 -9.06
N LEU A 100 -0.35 -5.31 -9.07
CA LEU A 100 0.24 -5.88 -10.29
C LEU A 100 -0.20 -7.33 -10.53
N GLY A 101 -0.65 -8.02 -9.49
CA GLY A 101 -0.68 -9.48 -9.43
C GLY A 101 0.73 -10.10 -9.32
N TRP A 102 0.81 -11.26 -8.66
CA TRP A 102 2.10 -11.87 -8.26
C TRP A 102 3.06 -12.08 -9.44
N ALA A 103 2.60 -12.67 -10.54
CA ALA A 103 3.45 -12.99 -11.68
C ALA A 103 4.11 -11.74 -12.30
N ARG A 104 3.38 -10.63 -12.40
CA ARG A 104 3.89 -9.37 -12.97
C ARG A 104 4.88 -8.70 -12.03
N PHE A 105 4.55 -8.68 -10.73
CA PHE A 105 5.45 -8.15 -9.70
C PHE A 105 6.79 -8.90 -9.68
N VAL A 106 6.77 -10.24 -9.69
CA VAL A 106 7.97 -11.08 -9.74
C VAL A 106 8.79 -10.81 -11.01
N ALA A 107 8.14 -10.70 -12.17
CA ALA A 107 8.81 -10.43 -13.43
C ALA A 107 9.56 -9.08 -13.39
N LEU A 108 8.91 -8.01 -12.91
CA LEU A 108 9.55 -6.70 -12.77
C LEU A 108 10.70 -6.73 -11.76
N CYS A 109 10.52 -7.37 -10.60
CA CYS A 109 11.57 -7.51 -9.60
C CYS A 109 12.82 -8.17 -10.19
N ARG A 110 12.65 -9.28 -10.93
CA ARG A 110 13.76 -10.00 -11.56
C ARG A 110 14.47 -9.17 -12.63
N ILE A 111 13.73 -8.39 -13.42
CA ILE A 111 14.31 -7.50 -14.45
C ILE A 111 15.29 -6.50 -13.83
N VAL A 112 14.95 -5.91 -12.69
CA VAL A 112 15.81 -4.91 -12.03
C VAL A 112 16.85 -5.53 -11.09
N GLY A 113 16.86 -6.86 -10.94
CA GLY A 113 17.83 -7.60 -10.14
C GLY A 113 17.41 -7.87 -8.68
N PHE A 114 16.14 -7.66 -8.32
CA PHE A 114 15.61 -8.13 -7.04
C PHE A 114 15.33 -9.63 -7.06
N THR A 115 15.55 -10.26 -5.91
CA THR A 115 15.14 -11.62 -5.60
C THR A 115 13.83 -11.59 -4.81
N VAL A 116 12.90 -12.46 -5.18
CA VAL A 116 11.64 -12.70 -4.48
C VAL A 116 11.69 -14.07 -3.83
N ASP A 117 10.81 -14.33 -2.85
CA ASP A 117 10.58 -15.68 -2.32
C ASP A 117 11.85 -16.35 -1.74
N PHE A 118 12.70 -15.56 -1.06
CA PHE A 118 13.96 -16.04 -0.49
C PHE A 118 13.93 -16.22 1.03
N VAL A 119 12.78 -15.94 1.67
CA VAL A 119 12.52 -16.10 3.11
C VAL A 119 11.48 -17.19 3.35
N SER A 120 11.46 -17.75 4.56
CA SER A 120 10.48 -18.77 4.97
C SER A 120 9.81 -18.38 6.31
N PRO A 121 8.47 -18.38 6.40
CA PRO A 121 7.52 -18.65 5.32
C PRO A 121 7.59 -17.61 4.19
N GLN A 122 7.00 -17.93 3.03
CA GLN A 122 6.95 -17.00 1.91
C GLN A 122 6.22 -15.71 2.30
N GLU A 123 6.85 -14.58 2.01
CA GLU A 123 6.29 -13.24 2.18
C GLU A 123 6.19 -12.56 0.81
N LEU A 124 4.99 -12.50 0.23
CA LEU A 124 4.78 -12.02 -1.14
C LEU A 124 5.11 -10.52 -1.33
N TRP A 125 5.13 -9.75 -0.26
CA TRP A 125 5.53 -8.34 -0.30
C TRP A 125 7.05 -8.14 -0.19
N HIS A 126 7.80 -9.17 0.20
CA HIS A 126 9.20 -9.06 0.61
C HIS A 126 10.15 -9.35 -0.55
N ILE A 127 10.95 -8.34 -0.92
CA ILE A 127 11.95 -8.44 -1.99
C ILE A 127 13.35 -8.15 -1.45
N GLY A 128 14.37 -8.76 -2.05
CA GLY A 128 15.75 -8.71 -1.57
C GLY A 128 16.74 -8.39 -2.68
N ASP A 129 17.72 -7.54 -2.37
CA ASP A 129 18.84 -7.18 -3.23
C ASP A 129 20.13 -7.74 -2.64
N PHE A 130 20.69 -8.77 -3.29
CA PHE A 130 21.93 -9.44 -2.87
C PHE A 130 23.21 -8.78 -3.43
N ASP A 131 23.09 -7.61 -4.06
CA ASP A 131 24.21 -6.74 -4.42
C ASP A 131 23.88 -5.26 -4.09
N PRO A 132 23.56 -4.96 -2.81
CA PRO A 132 22.88 -3.72 -2.45
C PRO A 132 23.73 -2.45 -2.58
N TRP A 133 25.06 -2.61 -2.55
CA TRP A 133 26.00 -1.49 -2.57
C TRP A 133 26.44 -1.08 -3.98
N ASN A 134 26.23 -1.93 -4.97
CA ASN A 134 26.62 -1.70 -6.34
C ASN A 134 25.47 -1.05 -7.11
N VAL A 135 25.70 0.13 -7.68
CA VAL A 135 24.71 0.83 -8.51
C VAL A 135 24.77 0.23 -9.92
N PRO A 136 23.72 -0.50 -10.35
CA PRO A 136 23.72 -1.08 -11.69
C PRO A 136 23.58 0.02 -12.76
N ALA A 137 24.19 -0.22 -13.92
CA ALA A 137 23.76 0.46 -15.14
C ALA A 137 22.55 -0.31 -15.69
N PHE A 138 21.37 0.30 -15.65
CA PHE A 138 20.19 -0.30 -16.25
C PHE A 138 20.30 -0.25 -17.78
N ALA A 139 19.90 -1.33 -18.43
CA ALA A 139 19.73 -1.31 -19.88
C ALA A 139 18.65 -0.30 -20.27
N ASP A 140 18.78 0.30 -21.45
CA ASP A 140 17.72 1.14 -22.01
C ASP A 140 16.55 0.24 -22.44
N ILE A 141 15.64 0.00 -21.51
CA ILE A 141 14.46 -0.83 -21.72
C ILE A 141 13.33 0.09 -22.20
N THR A 142 13.04 0.03 -23.49
CA THR A 142 11.82 0.64 -24.04
C THR A 142 10.63 -0.25 -23.74
N ILE A 143 9.68 0.26 -22.93
CA ILE A 143 8.42 -0.42 -22.67
C ILE A 143 7.42 -0.06 -23.77
N ASN A 144 6.88 -1.08 -24.44
CA ASN A 144 5.68 -0.93 -25.26
C ASN A 144 4.46 -1.22 -24.37
N PRO A 145 3.70 -0.19 -23.94
CA PRO A 145 2.54 -0.39 -23.09
C PRO A 145 1.43 -1.19 -23.79
N GLU A 146 1.32 -1.12 -25.12
CA GLU A 146 0.25 -1.77 -25.89
C GLU A 146 0.34 -3.31 -25.87
N THR A 147 1.54 -3.88 -25.74
CA THR A 147 1.72 -5.34 -25.74
C THR A 147 1.51 -5.96 -24.36
N THR A 148 1.36 -5.13 -23.31
CA THR A 148 1.36 -5.57 -21.91
C THR A 148 0.42 -4.78 -21.01
N LYS A 149 -0.50 -4.00 -21.60
CA LYS A 149 -1.57 -3.30 -20.88
C LYS A 149 -2.16 -4.28 -19.88
N LEU A 150 -2.31 -3.86 -18.62
CA LEU A 150 -3.15 -4.61 -17.69
C LEU A 150 -4.45 -4.90 -18.47
N PRO A 151 -4.93 -6.16 -18.48
CA PRO A 151 -6.29 -6.38 -18.97
C PRO A 151 -7.15 -5.33 -18.28
N GLU A 152 -7.99 -4.64 -19.06
CA GLU A 152 -8.98 -3.72 -18.49
C GLU A 152 -9.53 -4.44 -17.25
N PRO A 153 -9.35 -3.88 -16.05
CA PRO A 153 -9.74 -4.58 -14.84
C PRO A 153 -11.18 -5.05 -15.06
N GLU A 154 -11.44 -6.36 -14.90
CA GLU A 154 -12.83 -6.80 -14.75
C GLU A 154 -13.44 -5.84 -13.76
N GLU A 155 -14.49 -5.10 -14.16
CA GLU A 155 -15.00 -3.82 -13.65
C GLU A 155 -15.22 -3.74 -12.11
N ALA A 156 -14.22 -4.04 -11.29
CA ALA A 156 -14.38 -4.43 -9.89
C ALA A 156 -13.28 -3.89 -8.97
N GLU A 157 -12.06 -3.60 -9.46
CA GLU A 157 -10.95 -3.21 -8.58
C GLU A 157 -10.87 -1.69 -8.30
N ASP A 158 -11.42 -0.84 -9.18
CA ASP A 158 -11.58 0.61 -8.95
C ASP A 158 -13.04 1.02 -8.67
N MET A 159 -13.90 0.04 -8.38
CA MET A 159 -15.31 0.33 -8.15
C MET A 159 -15.48 1.13 -6.87
N PRO A 160 -16.23 2.24 -6.91
CA PRO A 160 -16.55 2.96 -5.70
C PRO A 160 -17.28 2.04 -4.72
N ILE A 161 -16.80 2.01 -3.48
CA ILE A 161 -17.38 1.23 -2.41
C ILE A 161 -18.43 2.10 -1.73
N ASN A 162 -19.69 1.71 -1.85
CA ASN A 162 -20.79 2.33 -1.10
C ASN A 162 -20.92 1.62 0.25
N PHE A 163 -20.97 2.38 1.34
CA PHE A 163 -21.18 1.83 2.67
C PHE A 163 -21.93 2.79 3.58
N ARG A 164 -22.57 2.24 4.60
CA ARG A 164 -23.35 2.97 5.59
C ARG A 164 -22.88 2.64 7.00
N SER A 165 -22.72 3.67 7.85
CA SER A 165 -22.51 3.47 9.28
C SER A 165 -23.80 2.95 9.91
N THR A 166 -23.73 1.78 10.55
CA THR A 166 -24.83 1.21 11.34
C THR A 166 -25.02 1.92 12.68
N THR A 167 -24.04 2.73 13.11
CA THR A 167 -24.09 3.52 14.33
C THR A 167 -24.75 4.89 14.08
N GLY A 168 -24.29 5.60 13.06
CA GLY A 168 -24.75 6.96 12.74
C GLY A 168 -25.85 7.04 11.69
N GLY A 169 -26.12 5.95 10.95
CA GLY A 169 -27.08 5.96 9.84
C GLY A 169 -26.65 6.83 8.68
N VAL A 170 -25.34 7.03 8.47
CA VAL A 170 -24.80 7.89 7.41
C VAL A 170 -24.19 7.03 6.31
N SER A 171 -24.50 7.36 5.05
CA SER A 171 -23.95 6.69 3.88
C SER A 171 -22.78 7.46 3.26
N TYR A 172 -21.81 6.69 2.76
CA TYR A 172 -20.59 7.16 2.13
C TYR A 172 -20.35 6.42 0.81
N THR A 173 -19.63 7.08 -0.09
CA THR A 173 -19.02 6.44 -1.26
C THR A 173 -17.54 6.72 -1.22
N MET A 174 -16.73 5.68 -1.31
CA MET A 174 -15.28 5.78 -1.34
C MET A 174 -14.75 5.20 -2.64
N VAL A 175 -13.93 5.97 -3.34
CA VAL A 175 -13.09 5.46 -4.42
C VAL A 175 -11.76 5.04 -3.81
N PRO A 176 -11.41 3.74 -3.80
CA PRO A 176 -10.19 3.22 -3.17
C PRO A 176 -8.96 4.03 -3.54
N GLY A 177 -8.21 4.50 -2.53
CA GLY A 177 -7.00 5.28 -2.74
C GLY A 177 -7.19 6.69 -3.32
N ILE A 178 -8.41 7.14 -3.63
CA ILE A 178 -8.63 8.46 -4.25
C ILE A 178 -9.36 9.38 -3.28
N CYS A 179 -10.65 9.13 -3.03
CA CYS A 179 -11.45 10.01 -2.20
C CYS A 179 -12.58 9.27 -1.48
N ILE A 180 -13.12 9.91 -0.46
CA ILE A 180 -14.34 9.51 0.23
C ILE A 180 -15.30 10.69 0.30
N THR A 181 -16.56 10.43 -0.03
CA THR A 181 -17.64 11.42 -0.02
C THR A 181 -18.72 10.98 0.95
N ARG A 182 -19.21 11.91 1.77
CA ARG A 182 -20.42 11.70 2.58
C ARG A 182 -21.64 12.23 1.86
N HIS A 183 -22.70 11.43 1.81
CA HIS A 183 -23.96 11.82 1.18
C HIS A 183 -24.79 12.72 2.08
N PHE A 184 -25.33 13.80 1.52
CA PHE A 184 -26.14 14.77 2.27
C PHE A 184 -27.50 14.20 2.71
N ASN A 185 -28.00 13.17 2.01
CA ASN A 185 -29.21 12.43 2.37
C ASN A 185 -29.25 11.05 1.69
N GLU A 186 -30.29 10.27 1.99
CA GLU A 186 -30.52 8.95 1.40
C GLU A 186 -30.69 8.97 -0.12
N ILE A 187 -31.29 10.04 -0.68
CA ILE A 187 -31.52 10.14 -2.13
C ILE A 187 -30.18 10.25 -2.88
N ALA A 188 -29.24 11.03 -2.34
CA ALA A 188 -27.90 11.16 -2.91
C ALA A 188 -27.12 9.85 -2.83
N ALA A 189 -27.21 9.15 -1.68
CA ALA A 189 -26.64 7.83 -1.50
C ALA A 189 -27.25 6.82 -2.49
N ALA A 190 -28.56 6.83 -2.65
CA ALA A 190 -29.30 5.98 -3.57
C ALA A 190 -28.87 6.20 -5.03
N ASN A 191 -28.79 7.45 -5.49
CA ASN A 191 -28.38 7.79 -6.85
C ASN A 191 -26.93 7.36 -7.12
N THR A 192 -26.03 7.62 -6.17
CA THR A 192 -24.63 7.23 -6.30
C THR A 192 -24.49 5.70 -6.31
N ASN A 193 -25.24 5.00 -5.44
CA ASN A 193 -25.23 3.54 -5.41
C ASN A 193 -25.78 2.94 -6.71
N TYR A 194 -26.86 3.50 -7.27
CA TYR A 194 -27.38 3.09 -8.57
C TYR A 194 -26.36 3.32 -9.68
N PHE A 195 -25.71 4.48 -9.72
CA PHE A 195 -24.68 4.78 -10.70
C PHE A 195 -23.49 3.80 -10.62
N ASN A 196 -23.06 3.47 -9.40
CA ASN A 196 -21.91 2.60 -9.16
C ASN A 196 -22.23 1.10 -9.37
N THR A 197 -23.48 0.67 -9.22
CA THR A 197 -23.81 -0.78 -9.19
C THR A 197 -24.83 -1.22 -10.23
N GLY A 198 -25.52 -0.28 -10.87
CA GLY A 198 -26.68 -0.52 -11.73
C GLY A 198 -27.93 -1.03 -10.99
N LYS A 199 -27.90 -1.15 -9.67
CA LYS A 199 -28.98 -1.75 -8.87
C LYS A 199 -29.91 -0.69 -8.28
N PRO A 200 -31.24 -0.86 -8.38
CA PRO A 200 -32.18 0.08 -7.78
C PRO A 200 -32.01 0.08 -6.26
N TRP A 201 -32.09 1.28 -5.67
CA TRP A 201 -31.98 1.44 -4.23
C TRP A 201 -33.28 0.99 -3.53
N PRO A 202 -33.19 0.24 -2.41
CA PRO A 202 -34.33 -0.48 -1.85
C PRO A 202 -35.31 0.38 -1.02
N GLY A 203 -35.06 1.69 -0.84
CA GLY A 203 -35.91 2.58 -0.06
C GLY A 203 -35.31 2.98 1.29
N GLU A 204 -35.83 4.06 1.88
CA GLU A 204 -35.30 4.65 3.12
C GLU A 204 -35.40 3.68 4.29
N ASN A 205 -36.52 2.95 4.33
CA ASN A 205 -36.84 1.95 5.34
C ASN A 205 -36.37 0.53 4.99
N ALA A 206 -35.47 0.39 4.01
CA ALA A 206 -34.95 -0.91 3.60
C ALA A 206 -34.18 -1.59 4.74
N SER A 207 -34.30 -2.92 4.81
CA SER A 207 -33.50 -3.72 5.73
C SER A 207 -32.01 -3.66 5.35
N GLN A 208 -31.13 -3.95 6.31
CA GLN A 208 -29.69 -4.08 6.05
C GLN A 208 -29.40 -5.05 4.91
N ALA A 209 -30.08 -6.22 4.92
CA ALA A 209 -29.91 -7.24 3.89
C ALA A 209 -30.30 -6.74 2.49
N ASP A 210 -31.33 -5.90 2.38
CA ASP A 210 -31.75 -5.36 1.08
C ASP A 210 -30.78 -4.29 0.57
N ARG A 211 -30.20 -3.48 1.48
CA ARG A 211 -29.16 -2.51 1.15
C ARG A 211 -27.86 -3.19 0.69
N GLU A 212 -27.47 -4.27 1.35
CA GLU A 212 -26.32 -5.08 0.93
C GLU A 212 -26.52 -5.73 -0.44
N LYS A 213 -27.72 -6.25 -0.73
CA LYS A 213 -28.06 -6.76 -2.08
C LYS A 213 -27.94 -5.67 -3.14
N ALA A 214 -28.27 -4.43 -2.80
CA ALA A 214 -28.11 -3.26 -3.66
C ALA A 214 -26.65 -2.76 -3.74
N GLY A 215 -25.71 -3.34 -3.00
CA GLY A 215 -24.28 -2.99 -3.04
C GLY A 215 -23.83 -1.96 -2.01
N GLU A 216 -24.69 -1.55 -1.07
CA GLU A 216 -24.32 -0.69 0.05
C GLU A 216 -23.94 -1.54 1.28
N ARG A 217 -22.64 -1.62 1.58
CA ARG A 217 -22.14 -2.37 2.74
C ARG A 217 -22.60 -1.74 4.06
N GLN A 218 -23.04 -2.54 5.01
CA GLN A 218 -23.47 -2.05 6.32
C GLN A 218 -22.34 -2.28 7.32
N LEU A 219 -21.69 -1.21 7.77
CA LEU A 219 -20.47 -1.28 8.58
C LEU A 219 -20.67 -0.58 9.92
N THR A 220 -20.13 -1.14 10.99
CA THR A 220 -19.96 -0.41 12.26
C THR A 220 -18.89 0.65 12.09
N ASP A 221 -18.84 1.65 12.98
CA ASP A 221 -17.79 2.67 12.95
C ASP A 221 -16.38 2.05 12.98
N ALA A 222 -16.17 0.99 13.79
CA ALA A 222 -14.92 0.24 13.80
C ALA A 222 -14.60 -0.40 12.43
N GLY A 223 -15.60 -0.98 11.76
CA GLY A 223 -15.46 -1.53 10.42
C GLY A 223 -15.12 -0.47 9.38
N ILE A 224 -15.70 0.73 9.48
CA ILE A 224 -15.36 1.86 8.62
C ILE A 224 -13.91 2.28 8.82
N LEU A 225 -13.46 2.46 10.06
CA LEU A 225 -12.07 2.86 10.34
C LEU A 225 -11.06 1.82 9.79
N MET A 226 -11.37 0.53 9.91
CA MET A 226 -10.55 -0.53 9.30
C MET A 226 -10.50 -0.42 7.77
N LEU A 227 -11.65 -0.21 7.13
CA LEU A 227 -11.76 -0.02 5.70
C LEU A 227 -10.92 1.18 5.23
N LEU A 228 -11.05 2.33 5.88
CA LEU A 228 -10.30 3.55 5.57
C LEU A 228 -8.79 3.33 5.62
N LYS A 229 -8.31 2.64 6.66
CA LYS A 229 -6.89 2.32 6.82
C LYS A 229 -6.38 1.45 5.66
N GLN A 230 -7.18 0.47 5.24
CA GLN A 230 -6.83 -0.43 4.13
C GLN A 230 -6.66 0.33 2.80
N TYR A 231 -7.48 1.34 2.56
CA TYR A 231 -7.51 2.07 1.28
C TYR A 231 -6.78 3.42 1.29
N GLY A 232 -5.84 3.61 2.22
CA GLY A 232 -4.96 4.77 2.20
C GLY A 232 -5.56 6.07 2.74
N PHE A 233 -6.51 5.97 3.67
CA PHE A 233 -7.08 7.08 4.42
C PHE A 233 -6.66 7.01 5.90
N THR A 234 -5.36 6.85 6.16
CA THR A 234 -4.82 6.73 7.54
C THR A 234 -5.13 7.95 8.38
N TRP A 235 -5.25 9.13 7.76
CA TRP A 235 -5.62 10.36 8.45
C TRP A 235 -7.05 10.27 9.04
N ALA A 236 -7.97 9.65 8.31
CA ALA A 236 -9.39 9.52 8.69
C ALA A 236 -9.63 8.29 9.58
N SER A 237 -8.86 7.22 9.41
CA SER A 237 -9.04 5.97 10.16
C SER A 237 -8.74 6.05 11.66
N ARG A 238 -8.28 7.21 12.15
CA ARG A 238 -7.95 7.46 13.57
C ARG A 238 -9.18 7.76 14.42
N ASP A 239 -10.20 8.37 13.82
CA ASP A 239 -11.38 8.85 14.53
C ASP A 239 -12.53 9.04 13.52
N ILE A 240 -13.69 8.46 13.82
CA ILE A 240 -14.88 8.54 12.96
C ILE A 240 -15.33 10.00 12.75
N ALA A 241 -15.05 10.89 13.71
CA ALA A 241 -15.37 12.31 13.62
C ALA A 241 -14.57 13.05 12.52
N ARG A 242 -13.56 12.40 11.93
CA ARG A 242 -12.75 12.93 10.82
C ARG A 242 -13.33 12.62 9.46
N LEU A 243 -14.37 11.80 9.37
CA LEU A 243 -15.05 11.57 8.10
C LEU A 243 -15.62 12.88 7.52
N PRO A 244 -15.82 12.95 6.19
CA PRO A 244 -16.38 14.14 5.56
C PRO A 244 -17.73 14.51 6.19
N LYS A 245 -18.06 15.81 6.23
CA LYS A 245 -19.40 16.29 6.57
C LYS A 245 -20.33 16.19 5.37
N ASP A 246 -21.61 16.51 5.57
CA ASP A 246 -22.63 16.38 4.53
C ASP A 246 -22.22 17.10 3.24
N GLY A 247 -22.09 16.34 2.14
CA GLY A 247 -21.69 16.85 0.84
C GLY A 247 -20.19 17.13 0.67
N GLU A 248 -19.37 16.89 1.70
CA GLU A 248 -17.92 17.02 1.59
C GLU A 248 -17.29 15.76 0.98
N THR A 249 -16.20 15.98 0.24
CA THR A 249 -15.30 14.96 -0.27
C THR A 249 -13.90 15.21 0.29
N LEU A 250 -13.27 14.15 0.81
CA LEU A 250 -11.91 14.20 1.34
C LEU A 250 -11.03 13.19 0.61
N ASP A 251 -9.78 13.56 0.36
CA ASP A 251 -8.86 12.78 -0.47
C ASP A 251 -8.00 11.83 0.36
N ALA A 252 -7.44 10.81 -0.30
CA ALA A 252 -6.52 9.85 0.30
C ALA A 252 -5.19 10.49 0.74
N ASP A 253 -4.49 9.83 1.65
CA ASP A 253 -3.24 10.30 2.29
C ASP A 253 -2.22 10.81 1.27
N HIS A 254 -2.00 10.07 0.18
CA HIS A 254 -0.97 10.40 -0.80
C HIS A 254 -1.33 11.63 -1.64
N ILE A 255 -2.62 11.86 -1.92
CA ILE A 255 -3.11 13.04 -2.63
C ILE A 255 -2.98 14.27 -1.72
N LEU A 256 -3.37 14.14 -0.45
CA LEU A 256 -3.21 15.21 0.54
C LEU A 256 -1.73 15.59 0.70
N ARG A 257 -0.83 14.61 0.82
CA ARG A 257 0.62 14.85 0.88
C ARG A 257 1.15 15.52 -0.38
N ALA A 258 0.73 15.07 -1.56
CA ALA A 258 1.11 15.70 -2.83
C ALA A 258 0.66 17.16 -2.94
N ARG A 259 -0.43 17.53 -2.25
CA ARG A 259 -0.93 18.91 -2.13
C ARG A 259 -0.30 19.70 -0.97
N GLY A 260 0.66 19.13 -0.24
CA GLY A 260 1.31 19.79 0.89
C GLY A 260 0.44 19.88 2.16
N VAL A 261 -0.61 19.07 2.27
CA VAL A 261 -1.46 18.99 3.46
C VAL A 261 -0.77 18.11 4.50
N ASP A 262 -0.59 18.66 5.70
CA ASP A 262 -0.07 17.91 6.86
C ASP A 262 -1.16 16.97 7.41
N ILE A 263 -0.94 15.66 7.24
CA ILE A 263 -1.84 14.61 7.73
C ILE A 263 -1.35 13.95 9.03
N SER A 264 -0.33 14.49 9.68
CA SER A 264 0.27 13.91 10.88
C SER A 264 -0.60 14.09 12.14
N ARG A 265 -1.55 15.03 12.12
CA ARG A 265 -2.42 15.38 13.26
C ARG A 265 -3.56 14.41 13.49
#